data_AF-A0A936SJI5-F1
#
_entry.id   AF-A0A936SJI5-F1
#
_cell.length_a   1.000
_cell.length_b   1.000
_cell.length_c   1.000
_cell.angle_alpha   90.00
_cell.angle_beta   90.00
_cell.angle_gamma   90.00
#
_symmetry.space_group_name_H-M   'P 1'
#
loop_
_entity.id
_entity.type
_entity.pdbx_description
1 polymer ?
#
loop_
_entity_poly.entity_id
_entity_poly.type
_entity_poly.pdbx_seq_one_letter_code
_entity_poly.pdbx_strand_id
1 'polypeptide(L)'
;MFNKEIHPLNQLEFPDTREKWKNAPIEITINQLLIDGHPVMETWEDAYMKQLAAIAASSGGVVLEVGFGLGISAAFIQEHSVSEHWIIEANASVFKNLLEFNEIYPNVKPLFGFCKLLPLYPMHRLMESSLTRIQFHRMSCIPRGSAFSPRHTDS
;
A
#
# COMPACT_ATOMS: atom_id res chain seq x y z
N MET A 1 16.36 8.42 -23.59
CA MET A 1 16.61 7.02 -23.19
C MET A 1 16.77 7.01 -21.68
N PHE A 2 15.92 6.27 -20.95
CA PHE A 2 15.96 6.22 -19.48
C PHE A 2 17.20 5.42 -19.04
N ASN A 3 18.16 6.08 -18.39
CA ASN A 3 19.34 5.40 -17.86
C ASN A 3 19.05 4.95 -16.41
N LYS A 4 18.88 3.65 -16.23
CA LYS A 4 18.55 3.03 -14.94
C LYS A 4 19.67 3.19 -13.91
N GLU A 5 20.93 3.32 -14.35
CA GLU A 5 22.09 3.38 -13.44
C GLU A 5 22.28 4.75 -12.79
N ILE A 6 21.89 5.83 -13.48
CA ILE A 6 22.03 7.22 -13.02
C ILE A 6 20.72 7.74 -12.43
N HIS A 7 19.70 6.89 -12.30
CA HIS A 7 18.42 7.31 -11.76
C HIS A 7 18.54 7.59 -10.26
N PRO A 8 18.04 8.72 -9.72
CA PRO A 8 18.15 9.05 -8.29
C PRO A 8 17.63 7.94 -7.36
N LEU A 9 16.60 7.21 -7.79
CA LEU A 9 16.05 6.06 -7.05
C LEU A 9 16.99 4.85 -6.97
N ASN A 10 18.06 4.79 -7.75
CA ASN A 10 19.05 3.70 -7.71
C ASN A 10 20.03 3.84 -6.54
N GLN A 11 20.11 5.04 -5.94
CA GLN A 11 20.95 5.33 -4.76
C GLN A 11 20.20 5.17 -3.44
N LEU A 12 18.89 4.91 -3.52
CA LEU A 12 17.99 4.79 -2.39
C LEU A 12 17.94 3.32 -1.95
N GLU A 13 18.57 3.01 -0.81
CA GLU A 13 18.51 1.68 -0.20
C GLU A 13 17.17 1.48 0.53
N PHE A 14 16.30 0.62 0.00
CA PHE A 14 15.07 0.27 0.71
C PHE A 14 15.36 -0.60 1.93
N PRO A 15 14.56 -0.47 3.01
CA PRO A 15 14.61 -1.39 4.13
C PRO A 15 14.52 -2.85 3.65
N ASP A 16 15.59 -3.60 3.86
CA ASP A 16 15.75 -4.99 3.42
C ASP A 16 14.97 -6.01 4.27
N THR A 17 14.42 -5.56 5.40
CA THR A 17 13.66 -6.40 6.32
C THR A 17 12.31 -5.79 6.70
N ARG A 18 11.37 -6.68 7.01
CA ARG A 18 10.02 -6.35 7.47
C ARG A 18 10.02 -5.53 8.75
N GLU A 19 10.90 -5.86 9.70
CA GLU A 19 11.00 -5.10 10.95
C GLU A 19 11.57 -3.70 10.74
N LYS A 20 12.53 -3.53 9.83
CA LYS A 20 12.97 -2.17 9.46
C LYS A 20 11.83 -1.38 8.83
N TRP A 21 11.08 -1.96 7.89
CA TRP A 21 9.93 -1.28 7.27
C TRP A 21 8.84 -0.89 8.28
N LYS A 22 8.52 -1.81 9.20
CA LYS A 22 7.51 -1.60 10.25
C LYS A 22 7.82 -0.40 11.14
N ASN A 23 9.10 -0.20 11.46
CA ASN A 23 9.57 0.84 12.38
C ASN A 23 10.26 2.01 11.66
N ALA A 24 10.24 2.02 10.32
CA ALA A 24 10.86 3.05 9.53
C ALA A 24 10.24 4.42 9.84
N PRO A 25 11.06 5.47 10.00
CA PRO A 25 10.56 6.82 10.24
C PRO A 25 9.74 7.28 9.04
N ILE A 26 8.70 8.06 9.34
CA ILE A 26 7.85 8.66 8.32
C ILE A 26 8.01 10.18 8.34
N GLU A 27 7.98 10.78 7.16
CA GLU A 27 7.89 12.22 7.00
C GLU A 27 6.67 12.52 6.14
N ILE A 28 5.70 13.23 6.73
CA ILE A 28 4.48 13.65 6.03
C ILE A 28 4.57 15.15 5.81
N THR A 29 4.42 15.55 4.55
CA THR A 29 4.25 16.94 4.16
C THR A 29 2.90 17.10 3.48
N ILE A 30 2.53 18.34 3.13
CA ILE A 30 1.29 18.62 2.37
C ILE A 30 1.23 17.88 1.03
N ASN A 31 2.38 17.52 0.43
CA ASN A 31 2.43 16.96 -0.92
C ASN A 31 2.94 15.52 -1.00
N GLN A 32 3.53 14.97 0.06
CA GLN A 32 4.21 13.68 -0.01
C GLN A 32 4.34 12.98 1.34
N LEU A 33 4.36 11.66 1.29
CA LEU A 33 4.77 10.75 2.36
C LEU A 33 6.11 10.12 1.98
N LEU A 34 7.09 10.29 2.86
CA LEU A 34 8.34 9.56 2.81
C LEU A 34 8.38 8.50 3.91
N ILE A 35 8.91 7.33 3.60
CA ILE A 35 9.23 6.29 4.58
C ILE A 35 10.71 5.96 4.42
N ASP A 36 11.51 6.17 5.46
CA ASP A 36 12.97 6.00 5.43
C ASP A 36 13.64 6.83 4.30
N GLY A 37 13.15 8.04 4.05
CA GLY A 37 13.65 8.92 2.98
C GLY A 37 13.20 8.55 1.57
N HIS A 38 12.42 7.48 1.40
CA HIS A 38 11.87 7.07 0.10
C HIS A 38 10.52 7.71 -0.15
N PRO A 39 10.29 8.35 -1.32
CA PRO A 39 8.96 8.85 -1.68
C PRO A 39 8.02 7.67 -1.91
N VAL A 40 7.08 7.48 -0.99
CA VAL A 40 6.11 6.38 -1.03
C VAL A 40 4.80 6.81 -1.69
N MET A 41 4.37 8.05 -1.47
CA MET A 41 3.14 8.59 -2.06
C MET A 41 3.24 10.10 -2.22
N GLU A 42 2.65 10.63 -3.30
CA GLU A 42 2.61 12.07 -3.60
C GLU A 42 1.20 12.50 -4.05
N THR A 43 0.81 13.75 -3.78
CA THR A 43 -0.55 14.27 -4.04
C THR A 43 -0.85 14.52 -5.53
N TRP A 44 0.17 14.60 -6.40
CA TRP A 44 -0.10 14.72 -7.84
C TRP A 44 -0.75 13.45 -8.41
N GLU A 45 -0.66 12.32 -7.69
CA GLU A 45 -1.30 11.07 -8.06
C GLU A 45 -2.82 11.07 -7.78
N ASP A 46 -3.39 12.11 -7.16
CA ASP A 46 -4.80 12.18 -6.74
C ASP A 46 -5.79 11.78 -7.84
N ALA A 47 -5.65 12.33 -9.05
CA ALA A 47 -6.57 12.04 -10.15
C ALA A 47 -6.49 10.57 -10.60
N TYR A 48 -5.31 9.95 -10.48
CA TYR A 48 -5.09 8.54 -10.76
C TYR A 48 -5.64 7.66 -9.62
N MET A 49 -5.36 8.02 -8.37
CA MET A 49 -5.90 7.35 -7.16
C MET A 49 -7.43 7.36 -7.15
N LYS A 50 -8.06 8.49 -7.52
CA LYS A 50 -9.52 8.61 -7.61
C LYS A 50 -10.13 7.62 -8.60
N GLN A 51 -9.50 7.43 -9.76
CA GLN A 51 -9.99 6.45 -10.74
C GLN A 51 -9.83 5.01 -10.23
N LEU A 52 -8.71 4.70 -9.57
CA LEU A 52 -8.51 3.37 -8.99
C LEU A 52 -9.52 3.09 -7.86
N ALA A 53 -9.78 4.07 -7.00
CA ALA A 53 -10.80 4.00 -5.96
C ALA A 53 -12.19 3.74 -6.55
N ALA A 54 -12.57 4.48 -7.61
CA ALA A 54 -13.86 4.30 -8.27
C ALA A 54 -14.01 2.90 -8.90
N ILE A 55 -12.95 2.37 -9.52
CA ILE A 55 -12.94 1.00 -10.05
C ILE A 55 -13.06 -0.02 -8.91
N ALA A 56 -12.35 0.19 -7.81
CA ALA A 56 -12.36 -0.75 -6.71
C ALA A 56 -13.69 -0.82 -5.97
N ALA A 57 -14.32 0.33 -5.79
CA ALA A 57 -15.59 0.48 -5.12
C ALA A 57 -16.79 0.36 -6.07
N SER A 58 -16.60 0.07 -7.36
CA SER A 58 -17.67 0.10 -8.38
C SER A 58 -18.82 -0.86 -8.06
N SER A 59 -18.50 -1.98 -7.41
CA SER A 59 -19.46 -3.02 -7.02
C SER A 59 -20.06 -2.79 -5.63
N GLY A 60 -19.62 -1.76 -4.90
CA GLY A 60 -19.95 -1.54 -3.49
C GLY A 60 -19.53 -2.72 -2.59
N GLY A 61 -20.24 -2.89 -1.48
CA GLY A 61 -20.04 -4.04 -0.60
C GLY A 61 -18.70 -3.99 0.14
N VAL A 62 -17.91 -5.06 0.08
CA VAL A 62 -16.64 -5.18 0.81
C VAL A 62 -15.46 -4.84 -0.10
N VAL A 63 -14.63 -3.89 0.33
CA VAL A 63 -13.41 -3.48 -0.37
C VAL A 63 -12.19 -3.79 0.48
N LEU A 64 -11.12 -4.30 -0.15
CA LEU A 64 -9.83 -4.56 0.48
C LEU A 64 -8.73 -3.69 -0.15
N GLU A 65 -8.14 -2.82 0.65
CA GLU A 65 -7.01 -1.96 0.32
C GLU A 65 -5.73 -2.46 1.02
N VAL A 66 -4.61 -2.46 0.29
CA VAL A 66 -3.29 -2.85 0.82
C VAL A 66 -2.33 -1.68 0.74
N GLY A 67 -2.00 -1.12 1.90
CA GLY A 67 -1.22 0.10 2.10
C GLY A 67 -2.14 1.31 2.26
N PHE A 68 -2.12 1.97 3.41
CA PHE A 68 -2.93 3.17 3.67
C PHE A 68 -2.26 4.43 3.14
N GLY A 69 -0.94 4.53 3.27
CA GLY A 69 -0.18 5.71 2.81
C GLY A 69 -0.69 7.01 3.43
N LEU A 70 -1.09 7.96 2.57
CA LEU A 70 -1.69 9.24 2.98
C LEU A 70 -3.22 9.18 3.17
N GLY A 71 -3.85 8.03 2.93
CA GLY A 71 -5.31 7.89 3.02
C GLY A 71 -6.10 8.51 1.86
N ILE A 72 -5.43 8.95 0.78
CA ILE A 72 -6.07 9.58 -0.39
C ILE A 72 -7.03 8.60 -1.09
N SER A 73 -6.53 7.40 -1.44
CA SER A 73 -7.38 6.35 -2.02
C SER A 73 -8.50 5.97 -1.05
N ALA A 74 -8.17 5.77 0.22
CA ALA A 74 -9.14 5.40 1.23
C ALA A 74 -10.27 6.42 1.35
N ALA A 75 -9.96 7.72 1.33
CA ALA A 75 -10.96 8.79 1.33
C ALA A 75 -11.85 8.75 0.09
N PHE A 76 -11.29 8.56 -1.10
CA PHE A 76 -12.08 8.40 -2.32
C PHE A 76 -12.96 7.16 -2.29
N ILE A 77 -12.49 6.03 -1.76
CA ILE A 77 -13.30 4.82 -1.60
C ILE A 77 -14.51 5.08 -0.68
N GLN A 78 -14.35 5.92 0.36
CA GLN A 78 -15.46 6.32 1.24
C GLN A 78 -16.50 7.21 0.56
N GLU A 79 -16.22 7.81 -0.60
CA GLU A 79 -17.23 8.53 -1.40
C GLU A 79 -18.22 7.57 -2.10
N HIS A 80 -17.95 6.27 -2.10
CA HIS A 80 -18.78 5.23 -2.72
C HIS A 80 -19.58 4.42 -1.68
N SER A 81 -20.60 3.69 -2.15
CA SER A 81 -21.45 2.83 -1.30
C SER A 81 -20.75 1.53 -0.89
N VAL A 82 -19.79 1.62 0.03
CA VAL A 82 -19.01 0.51 0.58
C VAL A 82 -19.53 0.13 1.98
N SER A 83 -19.88 -1.14 2.18
CA SER A 83 -20.35 -1.66 3.47
C SER A 83 -19.21 -1.90 4.46
N GLU A 84 -18.07 -2.43 3.98
CA GLU A 84 -16.87 -2.63 4.80
C GLU A 84 -15.62 -2.28 3.99
N HIS A 85 -14.72 -1.51 4.59
CA HIS A 85 -13.47 -1.12 3.94
C HIS A 85 -12.26 -1.62 4.75
N TRP A 86 -11.71 -2.75 4.35
CA TRP A 86 -10.58 -3.37 5.02
C TRP A 86 -9.27 -2.77 4.52
N ILE A 87 -8.44 -2.27 5.43
CA ILE A 87 -7.17 -1.62 5.07
C ILE A 87 -6.04 -2.30 5.82
N ILE A 88 -5.08 -2.85 5.06
CA ILE A 88 -3.88 -3.48 5.61
C ILE A 88 -2.72 -2.47 5.55
N GLU A 89 -2.10 -2.16 6.68
CA GLU A 89 -0.92 -1.28 6.72
C GLU A 89 0.19 -1.89 7.60
N ALA A 90 1.43 -1.83 7.11
CA ALA A 90 2.58 -2.52 7.69
C ALA A 90 3.52 -1.58 8.48
N ASN A 91 3.52 -0.28 8.20
CA ASN A 91 4.29 0.71 8.95
C ASN A 91 3.50 1.17 10.18
N ALA A 92 4.12 1.11 11.37
CA ALA A 92 3.44 1.39 12.63
C ALA A 92 2.97 2.85 12.76
N SER A 93 3.71 3.81 12.21
CA SER A 93 3.35 5.22 12.26
C SER A 93 2.19 5.53 11.31
N VAL A 94 2.24 4.98 10.08
CA VAL A 94 1.12 5.10 9.13
C VAL A 94 -0.13 4.40 9.67
N PHE A 95 0.02 3.27 10.35
CA PHE A 95 -1.10 2.56 10.96
C PHE A 95 -1.81 3.40 12.05
N LYS A 96 -1.11 4.25 12.78
CA LYS A 96 -1.75 5.19 13.73
C LYS A 96 -2.68 6.16 13.02
N ASN A 97 -2.24 6.72 11.89
CA ASN A 97 -3.08 7.60 11.07
C ASN A 97 -4.30 6.85 10.52
N LEU A 98 -4.15 5.57 10.19
CA LEU A 98 -5.27 4.71 9.80
C LEU A 98 -6.28 4.50 10.95
N LEU A 99 -5.82 4.39 12.20
CA LEU A 99 -6.72 4.33 13.36
C LEU A 99 -7.50 5.63 13.52
N GLU A 100 -6.87 6.79 13.37
CA GLU A 100 -7.56 8.09 13.39
C GLU A 100 -8.59 8.21 12.26
N PHE A 101 -8.24 7.73 11.05
CA PHE A 101 -9.17 7.68 9.92
C PHE A 101 -10.38 6.77 10.20
N ASN A 102 -10.19 5.66 10.91
CA ASN A 102 -11.28 4.77 11.32
C ASN A 102 -12.29 5.43 12.27
N GLU A 103 -11.84 6.34 13.14
CA GLU A 103 -12.75 7.08 14.03
C GLU A 103 -13.74 7.95 13.23
N ILE A 104 -13.31 8.46 12.08
CA ILE A 104 -14.15 9.24 11.15
C ILE A 104 -15.04 8.31 10.31
N TYR A 105 -14.53 7.14 9.91
CA TYR A 105 -15.20 6.16 9.06
C TYR A 105 -15.32 4.78 9.74
N PRO A 106 -16.38 4.53 10.55
CA PRO A 106 -16.51 3.30 11.35
C PRO A 106 -16.64 2.00 10.54
N ASN A 107 -17.00 2.08 9.25
CA ASN A 107 -17.04 0.97 8.31
C ASN A 107 -15.64 0.52 7.86
N VAL A 108 -14.60 1.34 8.09
CA VAL A 108 -13.20 0.95 7.89
C VAL A 108 -12.82 -0.12 8.90
N LYS A 109 -11.99 -1.09 8.50
CA LYS A 109 -11.53 -2.22 9.32
C LYS A 109 -10.00 -2.30 9.23
N PRO A 110 -9.27 -1.68 10.16
CA PRO A 110 -7.81 -1.59 10.09
C PRO A 110 -7.15 -2.90 10.49
N LEU A 111 -6.19 -3.35 9.70
CA LEU A 111 -5.39 -4.54 9.94
C LEU A 111 -3.90 -4.21 9.91
N PHE A 112 -3.23 -4.36 11.06
CA PHE A 112 -1.80 -4.11 11.15
C PHE A 112 -0.99 -5.32 10.67
N GLY A 113 -0.10 -5.11 9.69
CA GLY A 113 0.89 -6.10 9.28
C GLY A 113 1.11 -6.18 7.78
N PHE A 114 1.89 -7.17 7.38
CA PHE A 114 2.18 -7.44 5.97
C PHE A 114 1.09 -8.34 5.38
N CYS A 115 0.55 -7.95 4.22
CA CYS A 115 -0.56 -8.66 3.57
C CYS A 115 -0.29 -10.16 3.29
N LYS A 116 0.98 -10.56 3.16
CA LYS A 116 1.41 -11.96 2.97
C LYS A 116 1.41 -12.80 4.25
N LEU A 117 1.24 -12.19 5.43
CA LEU A 117 1.38 -12.84 6.75
C LEU A 117 0.12 -12.80 7.60
N LEU A 118 -0.95 -12.16 7.12
CA LEU A 118 -2.21 -12.20 7.84
C LEU A 118 -2.79 -13.62 7.78
N PRO A 119 -3.36 -14.13 8.89
CA PRO A 119 -3.92 -15.47 8.93
C PRO A 119 -4.96 -15.65 7.81
N LEU A 120 -4.91 -16.81 7.15
CA LEU A 120 -5.75 -17.13 5.98
C LEU A 120 -7.26 -17.05 6.25
N TYR A 121 -7.69 -17.09 7.52
CA TYR A 121 -9.09 -17.24 7.89
C TYR A 121 -9.97 -15.99 7.64
N PRO A 122 -9.55 -14.75 7.98
CA PRO A 122 -10.21 -13.55 7.46
C PRO A 122 -9.90 -13.29 5.96
N MET A 123 -8.70 -13.65 5.51
CA MET A 123 -8.23 -13.38 4.15
C MET A 123 -8.98 -14.16 3.06
N HIS A 124 -9.30 -15.44 3.28
CA HIS A 124 -10.04 -16.25 2.29
C HIS A 124 -11.43 -15.67 2.04
N ARG A 125 -12.16 -15.32 3.11
CA ARG A 125 -13.46 -14.66 3.01
C ARG A 125 -13.36 -13.31 2.32
N LEU A 126 -12.36 -12.48 2.67
CA LEU A 126 -12.14 -11.18 2.02
C LEU A 126 -11.74 -11.34 0.55
N MET A 127 -10.93 -12.33 0.19
CA MET A 127 -10.55 -12.61 -1.20
C MET A 127 -11.70 -13.19 -2.03
N GLU A 128 -12.64 -13.89 -1.40
CA GLU A 128 -13.85 -14.41 -2.06
C GLU A 128 -14.98 -13.38 -2.15
N SER A 129 -15.11 -12.47 -1.17
CA SER A 129 -16.17 -11.47 -1.10
C SER A 129 -15.81 -10.13 -1.74
N SER A 130 -14.53 -9.78 -1.78
CA SER A 130 -14.05 -8.50 -2.33
C SER A 130 -13.67 -8.73 -3.78
N LEU A 131 -14.54 -8.35 -4.71
CA LEU A 131 -14.32 -8.48 -6.15
C LEU A 131 -13.15 -7.62 -6.67
N THR A 132 -12.61 -6.70 -5.85
CA THR A 132 -11.59 -5.77 -6.29
C THR A 132 -10.51 -5.59 -5.23
N ARG A 133 -9.28 -5.95 -5.60
CA ARG A 133 -8.07 -5.83 -4.77
C ARG A 133 -7.25 -4.67 -5.33
N ILE A 134 -7.18 -3.54 -4.62
CA ILE A 134 -6.20 -2.51 -4.99
C ILE A 134 -4.89 -2.81 -4.27
N GLN A 135 -3.89 -3.21 -5.03
CA GLN A 135 -2.49 -3.10 -4.61
C GLN A 135 -1.92 -1.83 -5.23
N PHE A 136 -1.77 -0.76 -4.45
CA PHE A 136 -0.93 0.36 -4.85
C PHE A 136 0.53 -0.11 -4.77
N HIS A 137 1.10 -0.49 -5.92
CA HIS A 137 2.52 -0.82 -6.02
C HIS A 137 3.30 0.48 -5.81
N ARG A 138 4.12 0.57 -4.76
CA ARG A 138 5.56 0.40 -5.00
C ARG A 138 6.36 -0.41 -3.97
N MET A 139 5.90 -0.67 -2.73
CA MET A 139 6.78 -1.34 -1.73
C MET A 139 6.11 -2.13 -0.60
N SER A 140 4.79 -2.19 -0.48
CA SER A 140 4.12 -2.86 0.65
C SER A 140 4.32 -4.38 0.71
N CYS A 141 4.97 -4.99 -0.29
CA CYS A 141 5.09 -6.43 -0.48
C CYS A 141 6.53 -6.92 -0.69
N ILE A 142 7.52 -6.51 0.13
CA ILE A 142 8.91 -7.01 0.03
C ILE A 142 8.97 -8.56 -0.02
N PRO A 143 9.50 -9.18 -1.09
CA PRO A 143 10.14 -10.48 -1.02
C PRO A 143 11.66 -10.27 -0.78
N ARG A 144 12.22 -11.03 0.19
CA ARG A 144 13.66 -11.09 0.42
C ARG A 144 14.41 -11.62 -0.80
N GLY A 145 15.68 -11.22 -0.91
CA GLY A 145 16.57 -11.49 -2.03
C GLY A 145 16.62 -12.93 -2.52
N SER A 146 16.79 -13.05 -3.83
CA SER A 146 17.51 -14.13 -4.47
C SER A 146 18.45 -13.50 -5.49
N ALA A 147 19.72 -13.87 -5.40
CA ALA A 147 20.75 -13.51 -6.34
C ALA A 147 20.30 -13.81 -7.78
N PHE A 148 20.30 -12.80 -8.64
CA PHE A 148 20.20 -13.01 -10.08
C PHE A 148 21.58 -13.47 -10.56
N SER A 149 21.80 -14.79 -10.57
CA SER A 149 22.87 -15.39 -11.36
C SER A 149 22.47 -15.29 -12.84
N PRO A 150 23.28 -14.68 -13.72
CA PRO A 150 23.01 -14.70 -15.14
C PRO A 150 23.37 -16.10 -15.67
N ARG A 151 22.36 -16.92 -15.93
CA ARG A 151 22.52 -18.00 -16.91
C ARG A 151 22.52 -17.36 -18.28
N HIS A 152 23.70 -17.15 -18.82
CA HIS A 152 23.91 -17.07 -20.27
C HIS A 152 23.43 -18.38 -20.89
N THR A 153 22.37 -18.30 -21.69
CA THR A 153 22.23 -19.15 -22.87
C THR A 153 22.61 -18.27 -24.05
N ASP A 154 23.67 -18.63 -24.76
CA ASP A 154 23.74 -18.56 -26.22
C ASP A 154 25.00 -19.26 -26.73
N SER A 155 24.79 -20.12 -27.73
CA SER A 155 25.72 -20.95 -28.53
C SER A 155 26.03 -22.36 -28.00
#